data_AF-A0A920K1M2-F1
#
_entry.id   AF-A0A920K1M2-F1
#
_cell.length_a   1.000
_cell.length_b   1.000
_cell.length_c   1.000
_cell.angle_alpha   90.00
_cell.angle_beta   90.00
_cell.angle_gamma   90.00
#
_symmetry.space_group_name_H-M   'P 1'
#
loop_
_entity.id
_entity.type
_entity.pdbx_description
1 polymer ?
#
loop_
_entity_poly.entity_id
_entity_poly.type
_entity_poly.pdbx_seq_one_letter_code
_entity_poly.pdbx_strand_id
1 'polypeptide(L)'
;MSEVIGQSESLLYRRGNFNGTWDDLICQALIEEREADISMSPGVRWGPSILPGQDITREDIWNVTSMSYGKVYRTEMTGEFIHIILEDVADNLFNPDPYYQQGGDMVRIGGMGYRIDINKPQGERITELTLLKTGEKIDPSKTYVVAGWASVNEGTEGPQVWDLVENYIRRNGIVKVNPNNSVQVIGA
;
A
#
# COMPACT_ATOMS: atom_id res chain seq x y z
N MET A 1 20.31 14.78 0.90
CA MET A 1 19.06 14.25 0.31
C MET A 1 19.20 13.99 -1.19
N SER A 2 20.13 14.62 -1.91
CA SER A 2 20.40 14.38 -3.33
C SER A 2 21.20 13.11 -3.68
N GLU A 3 21.40 12.18 -2.73
CA GLU A 3 22.10 10.92 -3.02
C GLU A 3 21.20 10.07 -3.93
N VAL A 4 21.75 9.59 -5.04
CA VAL A 4 21.08 8.64 -5.93
C VAL A 4 21.13 7.25 -5.30
N ILE A 5 19.95 6.68 -5.07
CA ILE A 5 19.77 5.37 -4.43
C ILE A 5 19.59 4.27 -5.48
N GLY A 6 18.97 4.61 -6.60
CA GLY A 6 18.75 3.72 -7.74
C GLY A 6 18.12 4.46 -8.91
N GLN A 7 17.61 3.74 -9.89
CA GLN A 7 16.95 4.29 -11.08
C GLN A 7 15.64 3.55 -11.35
N SER A 8 14.62 4.25 -11.87
CA SER A 8 13.36 3.60 -12.24
C SER A 8 13.29 3.32 -13.75
N GLU A 9 12.91 2.10 -14.14
CA GLU A 9 12.51 1.79 -15.53
C GLU A 9 11.04 2.14 -15.81
N SER A 10 10.25 2.35 -14.77
CA SER A 10 8.81 2.57 -14.85
C SER A 10 8.45 4.01 -14.47
N LEU A 11 7.28 4.48 -14.88
CA LEU A 11 6.73 5.71 -14.30
C LEU A 11 6.34 5.39 -12.86
N LEU A 12 6.91 6.08 -11.87
CA LEU A 12 6.48 6.02 -10.47
C LEU A 12 5.61 7.23 -10.17
N TYR A 13 4.35 7.02 -9.80
CA TYR A 13 3.45 8.07 -9.35
C TYR A 13 2.70 7.65 -8.08
N ARG A 14 2.31 8.63 -7.27
CA ARG A 14 1.70 8.38 -5.95
C ARG A 14 0.17 8.46 -5.93
N ARG A 15 -0.40 9.43 -6.65
CA ARG A 15 -1.85 9.72 -6.58
C ARG A 15 -2.67 8.73 -7.39
N GLY A 16 -3.70 8.18 -6.74
CA GLY A 16 -4.75 7.36 -7.32
C GLY A 16 -5.72 6.92 -6.23
N ASN A 17 -7.00 6.70 -6.56
CA ASN A 17 -8.00 6.33 -5.54
C ASN A 17 -7.72 4.95 -4.93
N PHE A 18 -7.20 4.01 -5.74
CA PHE A 18 -6.94 2.63 -5.33
C PHE A 18 -5.47 2.29 -5.28
N ASN A 19 -4.67 2.84 -6.20
CA ASN A 19 -3.25 2.52 -6.28
C ASN A 19 -2.44 3.57 -7.05
N GLY A 20 -1.12 3.51 -6.88
CA GLY A 20 -0.12 4.19 -7.69
C GLY A 20 1.15 3.36 -7.78
N THR A 21 1.98 3.54 -8.80
CA THR A 21 3.16 2.69 -9.00
C THR A 21 4.27 2.91 -7.96
N TRP A 22 4.28 4.05 -7.27
CA TRP A 22 5.08 4.19 -6.04
C TRP A 22 4.60 3.25 -4.93
N ASP A 23 3.28 3.11 -4.77
CA ASP A 23 2.71 2.22 -3.76
C ASP A 23 2.99 0.75 -4.07
N ASP A 24 2.99 0.36 -5.35
CA ASP A 24 3.39 -0.98 -5.77
C ASP A 24 4.82 -1.30 -5.33
N LEU A 25 5.75 -0.36 -5.56
CA LEU A 25 7.15 -0.49 -5.14
C LEU A 25 7.29 -0.56 -3.62
N ILE A 26 6.59 0.32 -2.88
CA ILE A 26 6.60 0.34 -1.41
C ILE A 26 6.02 -0.97 -0.87
N CYS A 27 4.89 -1.43 -1.40
CA CYS A 27 4.26 -2.68 -1.00
C CYS A 27 5.16 -3.89 -1.25
N GLN A 28 5.83 -3.94 -2.40
CA GLN A 28 6.80 -4.99 -2.70
C GLN A 28 7.97 -4.95 -1.70
N ALA A 29 8.52 -3.77 -1.42
CA ALA A 29 9.59 -3.61 -0.44
C ALA A 29 9.14 -4.09 0.96
N LEU A 30 7.93 -3.72 1.40
CA LEU A 30 7.37 -4.17 2.68
C LEU A 30 7.26 -5.69 2.76
N ILE A 31 6.77 -6.35 1.72
CA ILE A 31 6.63 -7.80 1.65
C ILE A 31 7.99 -8.49 1.76
N GLU A 32 8.97 -8.05 0.96
CA GLU A 32 10.30 -8.68 0.91
C GLU A 32 11.12 -8.41 2.17
N GLU A 33 11.18 -7.17 2.64
CA GLU A 33 12.02 -6.77 3.79
C GLU A 33 11.44 -7.20 5.15
N ARG A 34 10.14 -7.52 5.20
CA ARG A 34 9.45 -7.94 6.44
C ARG A 34 8.91 -9.35 6.39
N GLU A 35 9.17 -10.10 5.31
CA GLU A 35 8.67 -11.48 5.14
C GLU A 35 7.18 -11.58 5.48
N ALA A 36 6.38 -10.74 4.82
CA ALA A 36 4.94 -10.63 5.03
C ALA A 36 4.15 -11.29 3.90
N ASP A 37 2.93 -11.75 4.21
CA ASP A 37 2.02 -12.27 3.21
C ASP A 37 1.33 -11.15 2.44
N ILE A 38 1.00 -10.07 3.14
CA ILE A 38 0.24 -8.92 2.66
C ILE A 38 0.94 -7.65 3.15
N SER A 39 0.92 -6.60 2.33
CA SER A 39 1.36 -5.27 2.76
C SER A 39 0.25 -4.24 2.70
N MET A 40 0.30 -3.26 3.60
CA MET A 40 -0.61 -2.12 3.66
C MET A 40 0.17 -0.80 3.65
N SER A 41 -0.01 0.01 2.61
CA SER A 41 0.56 1.36 2.49
C SER A 41 -0.57 2.40 2.53
N PRO A 42 -0.45 3.48 3.33
CA PRO A 42 -1.50 4.47 3.50
C PRO A 42 -1.81 5.18 2.19
N GLY A 43 -3.07 5.54 1.98
CA GLY A 43 -3.53 6.21 0.77
C GLY A 43 -3.27 7.71 0.69
N VAL A 44 -2.04 8.16 0.96
CA VAL A 44 -1.73 9.59 0.95
C VAL A 44 -1.60 10.17 -0.45
N ARG A 45 -1.86 11.48 -0.55
CA ARG A 45 -1.93 12.20 -1.84
C ARG A 45 -0.66 12.98 -2.19
N TRP A 46 0.31 13.05 -1.29
CA TRP A 46 1.56 13.80 -1.48
C TRP A 46 2.69 12.87 -1.94
N GLY A 47 3.59 13.42 -2.76
CA GLY A 47 4.80 12.75 -3.24
C GLY A 47 5.13 13.03 -4.70
N PRO A 48 6.40 12.90 -5.11
CA PRO A 48 6.86 13.18 -6.47
C PRO A 48 6.39 12.12 -7.47
N SER A 49 6.56 12.45 -8.75
CA SER A 49 6.55 11.45 -9.83
C SER A 49 7.96 11.29 -10.39
N ILE A 50 8.35 10.04 -10.68
CA ILE A 50 9.65 9.70 -11.27
C ILE A 50 9.41 9.12 -12.66
N LEU A 51 10.08 9.69 -13.67
CA LEU A 51 9.95 9.25 -15.05
C LEU A 51 10.76 7.97 -15.32
N PRO A 52 10.38 7.16 -16.32
CA PRO A 52 11.23 6.09 -16.81
C PRO A 52 12.64 6.58 -17.18
N GLY A 53 13.66 5.88 -16.70
CA GLY A 53 15.09 6.22 -16.85
C GLY A 53 15.60 7.28 -15.88
N GLN A 54 14.75 7.86 -15.02
CA GLN A 54 15.17 8.86 -14.04
C GLN A 54 15.73 8.21 -12.78
N ASP A 55 16.79 8.81 -12.24
CA ASP A 55 17.36 8.44 -10.95
C ASP A 55 16.37 8.71 -9.80
N ILE A 56 16.34 7.81 -8.84
CA ILE A 56 15.60 7.93 -7.58
C ILE A 56 16.58 8.39 -6.50
N THR A 57 16.31 9.55 -5.91
CA THR A 57 17.14 10.10 -4.83
C THR A 57 16.58 9.76 -3.44
N ARG A 58 17.39 9.91 -2.40
CA ARG A 58 16.91 9.83 -1.01
C ARG A 58 15.77 10.84 -0.75
N GLU A 59 15.85 12.03 -1.33
CA GLU A 59 14.79 13.04 -1.23
C GLU A 59 13.46 12.53 -1.78
N ASP A 60 13.47 11.84 -2.91
CA ASP A 60 12.25 11.29 -3.52
C ASP A 60 11.58 10.26 -2.59
N ILE A 61 12.39 9.38 -1.99
CA ILE A 61 11.91 8.35 -1.05
C ILE A 61 11.28 9.01 0.19
N TRP A 62 11.97 10.00 0.78
CA TRP A 62 11.45 10.75 1.91
C TRP A 62 10.17 11.49 1.53
N ASN A 63 10.09 12.08 0.34
CA ASN A 63 8.91 12.78 -0.14
C ASN A 63 7.73 11.86 -0.49
N VAL A 64 7.89 10.52 -0.58
CA VAL A 64 6.74 9.58 -0.66
C VAL A 64 6.43 8.87 0.66
N THR A 65 7.28 9.06 1.69
CA THR A 65 7.18 8.41 3.00
C THR A 65 7.30 9.32 4.23
N SER A 66 7.24 10.66 4.06
CA SER A 66 7.32 11.69 5.09
C SER A 66 6.22 11.64 6.15
N MET A 67 6.35 10.72 7.11
CA MET A 67 5.55 10.67 8.33
C MET A 67 6.45 10.59 9.56
N SER A 68 6.14 11.38 10.59
CA SER A 68 6.84 11.31 11.89
C SER A 68 6.65 9.96 12.60
N TYR A 69 5.60 9.23 12.23
CA TYR A 69 5.25 7.89 12.72
C TYR A 69 5.39 6.83 11.61
N GLY A 70 6.44 6.93 10.79
CA GLY A 70 6.70 6.08 9.63
C GLY A 70 7.21 4.66 9.92
N LYS A 71 7.15 4.17 11.15
CA LYS A 71 7.68 2.84 11.49
C LYS A 71 6.88 1.73 10.81
N VAL A 72 7.61 0.72 10.32
CA VAL A 72 7.06 -0.43 9.63
C VAL A 72 6.72 -1.53 10.63
N TYR A 73 5.44 -1.67 10.95
CA TYR A 73 4.96 -2.77 11.76
C TYR A 73 4.95 -4.09 10.97
N ARG A 74 5.03 -5.20 11.69
CA ARG A 74 4.78 -6.55 11.19
C ARG A 74 3.91 -7.26 12.21
N THR A 75 2.67 -7.54 11.84
CA THR A 75 1.69 -8.12 12.77
C THR A 75 0.88 -9.21 12.09
N GLU A 76 0.26 -10.05 12.90
CA GLU A 76 -0.69 -11.05 12.45
C GLU A 76 -2.10 -10.45 12.43
N MET A 77 -2.85 -10.69 11.35
CA MET A 77 -4.25 -10.26 11.19
C MET A 77 -5.08 -11.41 10.63
N THR A 78 -6.31 -11.59 11.13
CA THR A 78 -7.23 -12.55 10.51
C THR A 78 -7.74 -12.04 9.16
N GLY A 79 -8.14 -12.94 8.27
CA GLY A 79 -8.78 -12.58 7.01
C GLY A 79 -10.03 -11.72 7.20
N GLU A 80 -10.81 -12.00 8.25
CA GLU A 80 -11.95 -11.18 8.66
C GLU A 80 -11.53 -9.76 9.04
N PHE A 81 -10.48 -9.61 9.85
CA PHE A 81 -10.01 -8.29 10.26
C PHE A 81 -9.46 -7.48 9.08
N ILE A 82 -8.78 -8.12 8.13
CA ILE A 82 -8.33 -7.48 6.88
C ILE A 82 -9.54 -6.98 6.07
N HIS A 83 -10.60 -7.78 5.95
CA HIS A 83 -11.84 -7.38 5.26
C HIS A 83 -12.48 -6.16 5.93
N ILE A 84 -12.57 -6.16 7.27
CA ILE A 84 -13.11 -5.04 8.05
C ILE A 84 -12.31 -3.76 7.80
N ILE A 85 -10.97 -3.81 7.81
CA ILE A 85 -10.12 -2.65 7.51
C ILE A 85 -10.43 -2.09 6.12
N LEU A 86 -10.55 -2.95 5.10
CA LEU A 86 -10.85 -2.50 3.74
C LEU A 86 -12.24 -1.86 3.63
N GLU A 87 -13.24 -2.43 4.27
CA GLU A 87 -14.61 -1.88 4.30
C GLU A 87 -14.67 -0.52 5.00
N ASP A 88 -13.96 -0.36 6.13
CA ASP A 88 -13.92 0.89 6.87
C ASP A 88 -13.26 2.02 6.05
N VAL A 89 -12.12 1.73 5.42
CA VAL A 89 -11.45 2.69 4.54
C VAL A 89 -12.31 3.01 3.30
N ALA A 90 -12.96 2.00 2.71
CA ALA A 90 -13.84 2.20 1.57
C ALA A 90 -15.07 3.04 1.94
N ASP A 91 -15.63 2.86 3.13
CA ASP A 91 -16.73 3.69 3.60
C ASP A 91 -16.31 5.13 3.82
N ASN A 92 -15.13 5.37 4.40
CA ASN A 92 -14.63 6.72 4.54
C ASN A 92 -14.50 7.46 3.19
N LEU A 93 -13.99 6.78 2.18
CA LEU A 93 -13.74 7.37 0.86
C LEU A 93 -15.01 7.53 0.03
N PHE A 94 -15.87 6.51 0.03
CA PHE A 94 -17.06 6.42 -0.82
C PHE A 94 -18.35 6.63 -0.03
N ASN A 95 -18.29 7.31 1.11
CA ASN A 95 -19.48 7.67 1.87
C ASN A 95 -20.37 8.57 0.99
N PRO A 96 -21.67 8.27 0.81
CA PRO A 96 -22.55 9.12 0.02
C PRO A 96 -22.76 10.50 0.65
N ASP A 97 -22.58 10.63 1.97
CA ASP A 97 -22.62 11.91 2.66
C ASP A 97 -21.19 12.48 2.79
N PRO A 98 -20.90 13.61 2.12
CA PRO A 98 -19.57 14.22 2.14
C PRO A 98 -19.15 14.69 3.54
N TYR A 99 -20.07 14.83 4.49
CA TYR A 99 -19.74 15.17 5.87
C TYR A 99 -18.91 14.07 6.56
N TYR A 100 -19.03 12.82 6.12
CA TYR A 100 -18.27 11.68 6.67
C TYR A 100 -16.97 11.39 5.89
N GLN A 101 -16.72 12.08 4.78
CA GLN A 101 -15.49 11.91 4.00
C GLN A 101 -14.32 12.66 4.65
N GLN A 102 -13.24 11.95 4.97
CA GLN A 102 -12.07 12.53 5.64
C GLN A 102 -10.94 12.93 4.68
N GLY A 103 -11.11 12.69 3.38
CA GLY A 103 -10.20 13.19 2.35
C GLY A 103 -8.95 12.34 2.07
N GLY A 104 -8.93 11.09 2.52
CA GLY A 104 -7.93 10.08 2.11
C GLY A 104 -8.30 9.38 0.79
N ASP A 105 -7.47 8.43 0.37
CA ASP A 105 -7.76 7.46 -0.69
C ASP A 105 -7.68 6.03 -0.09
N MET A 106 -8.00 4.96 -0.84
CA MET A 106 -7.94 3.59 -0.32
C MET A 106 -6.55 3.23 0.21
N VAL A 107 -6.48 2.37 1.23
CA VAL A 107 -5.21 1.74 1.59
C VAL A 107 -4.69 0.92 0.40
N ARG A 108 -3.40 1.07 0.07
CA ARG A 108 -2.78 0.30 -1.01
C ARG A 108 -2.32 -1.04 -0.48
N ILE A 109 -2.65 -2.07 -1.23
CA ILE A 109 -2.47 -3.46 -0.82
C ILE A 109 -1.49 -4.16 -1.76
N GLY A 110 -0.46 -4.78 -1.17
CA GLY A 110 0.40 -5.74 -1.85
C GLY A 110 0.12 -7.16 -1.37
N GLY A 111 0.42 -8.16 -2.20
CA GLY A 111 0.27 -9.58 -1.85
C GLY A 111 -1.17 -10.09 -1.83
N MET A 112 -2.17 -9.20 -1.92
CA MET A 112 -3.59 -9.53 -2.00
C MET A 112 -4.28 -8.71 -3.10
N GLY A 113 -5.25 -9.33 -3.77
CA GLY A 113 -6.21 -8.67 -4.66
C GLY A 113 -7.62 -8.73 -4.10
N TYR A 114 -8.50 -7.85 -4.57
CA TYR A 114 -9.91 -7.79 -4.19
C TYR A 114 -10.75 -7.11 -5.26
N ARG A 115 -12.06 -7.30 -5.17
CA ARG A 115 -13.07 -6.63 -5.97
C ARG A 115 -13.82 -5.63 -5.10
N ILE A 116 -14.06 -4.43 -5.62
CA ILE A 116 -14.82 -3.37 -4.95
C ILE A 116 -15.96 -2.85 -5.81
N ASP A 117 -17.17 -2.78 -5.26
CA ASP A 117 -18.31 -2.05 -5.82
C ASP A 117 -18.58 -0.81 -4.98
N ILE A 118 -18.22 0.37 -5.50
CA ILE A 118 -18.24 1.62 -4.73
C ILE A 118 -19.66 2.13 -4.44
N ASN A 119 -20.66 1.61 -5.16
CA ASN A 119 -22.07 2.00 -4.99
C ASN A 119 -22.80 1.14 -3.95
N LYS A 120 -22.14 0.11 -3.41
CA LYS A 120 -22.71 -0.73 -2.35
C LYS A 120 -22.66 -0.03 -0.99
N PRO A 121 -23.59 -0.37 -0.08
CA PRO A 121 -23.53 0.12 1.29
C PRO A 121 -22.28 -0.42 2.01
N GLN A 122 -21.91 0.24 3.11
CA GLN A 122 -20.84 -0.21 4.00
C GLN A 122 -21.00 -1.69 4.38
N GLY A 123 -19.90 -2.43 4.32
CA GLY A 123 -19.87 -3.86 4.64
C GLY A 123 -20.19 -4.78 3.45
N GLU A 124 -20.63 -4.23 2.32
CA GLU A 124 -20.92 -4.97 1.09
C GLU A 124 -20.08 -4.52 -0.11
N ARG A 125 -19.12 -3.60 0.08
CA ARG A 125 -18.32 -3.05 -1.03
C ARG A 125 -17.23 -4.02 -1.46
N ILE A 126 -16.56 -4.68 -0.53
CA ILE A 126 -15.35 -5.46 -0.73
C ILE A 126 -15.71 -6.95 -0.84
N THR A 127 -15.30 -7.57 -1.94
CA THR A 127 -15.51 -9.00 -2.24
C THR A 127 -14.26 -9.63 -2.84
N GLU A 128 -14.25 -10.97 -2.92
CA GLU A 128 -13.23 -11.73 -3.68
C GLU A 128 -11.77 -11.48 -3.25
N LEU A 129 -11.53 -11.27 -1.94
CA LEU A 129 -10.19 -11.17 -1.39
C LEU A 129 -9.40 -12.44 -1.74
N THR A 130 -8.28 -12.26 -2.43
CA THR A 130 -7.46 -13.35 -2.98
C THR A 130 -6.01 -13.13 -2.62
N LEU A 131 -5.36 -14.13 -2.04
CA LEU A 131 -3.94 -14.11 -1.74
C LEU A 131 -3.15 -14.38 -3.04
N LEU A 132 -2.39 -13.40 -3.52
CA LEU A 132 -1.81 -13.45 -4.87
C LEU A 132 -0.72 -14.51 -5.01
N LYS A 133 0.02 -14.83 -3.95
CA LYS A 133 1.07 -15.86 -4.00
C LYS A 133 0.53 -17.27 -4.24
N THR A 134 -0.71 -17.55 -3.85
CA THR A 134 -1.33 -18.88 -4.01
C THR A 134 -2.52 -18.89 -4.96
N GLY A 135 -3.12 -17.73 -5.24
CA GLY A 135 -4.38 -17.62 -5.98
C GLY A 135 -5.61 -18.07 -5.18
N GLU A 136 -5.45 -18.39 -3.90
CA GLU A 136 -6.56 -18.83 -3.05
C GLU A 136 -7.32 -17.64 -2.46
N LYS A 137 -8.61 -17.84 -2.18
CA LYS A 137 -9.39 -16.87 -1.43
C LYS A 137 -8.82 -16.71 -0.02
N ILE A 138 -8.86 -15.47 0.47
CA ILE A 138 -8.60 -15.19 1.89
C ILE A 138 -9.68 -15.87 2.72
N ASP A 139 -9.24 -16.70 3.66
CA ASP A 139 -10.10 -17.38 4.62
C ASP A 139 -10.31 -16.45 5.82
N PRO A 140 -11.56 -16.08 6.16
CA PRO A 140 -11.83 -15.17 7.28
C PRO A 140 -11.24 -15.63 8.61
N SER A 141 -11.14 -16.95 8.83
CA SER A 141 -10.66 -17.54 10.09
C SER A 141 -9.14 -17.78 10.12
N LYS A 142 -8.43 -17.63 9.00
CA LYS A 142 -6.96 -17.77 8.96
C LYS A 142 -6.29 -16.46 9.28
N THR A 143 -5.08 -16.58 9.83
CA THR A 143 -4.18 -15.47 10.10
C THR A 143 -3.17 -15.31 8.98
N TYR A 144 -2.88 -14.05 8.64
CA TYR A 144 -1.91 -13.64 7.66
C TYR A 144 -0.92 -12.66 8.29
N VAL A 145 0.35 -12.77 7.91
CA VAL A 145 1.37 -11.80 8.31
C VAL A 145 1.19 -10.54 7.45
N VAL A 146 0.93 -9.41 8.10
CA VAL A 146 0.74 -8.11 7.47
C VAL A 146 1.87 -7.17 7.86
N ALA A 147 2.54 -6.59 6.86
CA ALA A 147 3.46 -5.48 7.05
C ALA A 147 2.84 -4.17 6.57
N GLY A 148 2.90 -3.14 7.39
CA GLY A 148 2.46 -1.82 6.99
C GLY A 148 3.21 -0.74 7.73
N TRP A 149 2.94 0.50 7.40
CA TRP A 149 3.57 1.65 8.03
C TRP A 149 2.53 2.72 8.35
N ALA A 150 2.98 3.84 8.94
CA ALA A 150 2.10 4.91 9.39
C ALA A 150 1.17 4.51 10.56
N SER A 151 1.63 3.62 11.43
CA SER A 151 0.89 3.28 12.65
C SER A 151 0.96 4.42 13.66
N VAL A 152 -0.21 4.90 14.10
CA VAL A 152 -0.33 5.87 15.19
C VAL A 152 -0.24 5.21 16.57
N ASN A 153 -0.17 3.88 16.64
CA ASN A 153 -0.06 3.17 17.90
C ASN A 153 1.29 3.45 18.57
N GLU A 154 1.23 3.80 19.85
CA GLU A 154 2.42 3.97 20.68
C GLU A 154 3.25 2.68 20.70
N GLY A 155 4.58 2.82 20.73
CA GLY A 155 5.48 1.67 20.84
C GLY A 155 5.56 0.79 19.59
N THR A 156 5.03 1.21 18.42
CA THR A 156 5.24 0.48 17.17
C THR A 156 6.73 0.19 16.96
N GLU A 157 7.08 -1.08 16.76
CA GLU A 157 8.45 -1.54 16.50
C GLU A 157 8.69 -1.76 15.01
N GLY A 158 9.95 -1.67 14.58
CA GLY A 158 10.38 -1.82 13.19
C GLY A 158 11.18 -0.63 12.67
N PRO A 159 11.80 -0.78 11.48
CA PRO A 159 12.55 0.30 10.84
C PRO A 159 11.59 1.40 10.39
N GLN A 160 12.14 2.58 10.10
CA GLN A 160 11.39 3.59 9.38
C GLN A 160 11.17 3.12 7.93
N VAL A 161 10.02 3.46 7.37
CA VAL A 161 9.67 3.03 6.00
C VAL A 161 10.65 3.56 4.96
N TRP A 162 11.22 4.76 5.14
CA TRP A 162 12.20 5.30 4.20
C TRP A 162 13.50 4.50 4.22
N ASP A 163 13.95 4.04 5.39
CA ASP A 163 15.16 3.22 5.50
C ASP A 163 14.92 1.85 4.81
N LEU A 164 13.74 1.28 5.01
CA LEU A 164 13.34 0.03 4.38
C LEU A 164 13.29 0.14 2.85
N VAL A 165 12.60 1.17 2.33
CA VAL A 165 12.47 1.40 0.89
C VAL A 165 13.81 1.76 0.26
N GLU A 166 14.65 2.55 0.95
CA GLU A 166 15.99 2.89 0.49
C GLU A 166 16.88 1.64 0.36
N ASN A 167 16.85 0.74 1.35
CA ASN A 167 17.59 -0.51 1.30
C ASN A 167 17.11 -1.42 0.15
N TYR A 168 15.81 -1.50 -0.04
CA TYR A 168 15.21 -2.25 -1.15
C TYR A 168 15.67 -1.71 -2.51
N ILE A 169 15.56 -0.40 -2.74
CA ILE A 169 15.94 0.22 -4.02
C ILE A 169 17.45 0.08 -4.23
N ARG A 170 18.27 0.31 -3.20
CA ARG A 170 19.73 0.17 -3.28
C ARG A 170 20.15 -1.27 -3.61
N ARG A 171 19.48 -2.29 -3.05
CA ARG A 171 19.76 -3.70 -3.36
C ARG A 171 19.49 -4.03 -4.83
N ASN A 172 18.42 -3.49 -5.40
CA ASN A 172 18.02 -3.78 -6.77
C ASN A 172 18.76 -2.91 -7.80
N GLY A 173 19.14 -1.69 -7.42
CA GLY A 173 19.81 -0.70 -8.28
C GLY A 173 18.89 -0.08 -9.32
N ILE A 174 18.26 -0.92 -10.14
CA ILE A 174 17.22 -0.54 -11.10
C ILE A 174 15.91 -1.18 -10.67
N VAL A 175 14.87 -0.37 -10.48
CA VAL A 175 13.54 -0.85 -10.10
C VAL A 175 12.57 -0.79 -11.28
N LYS A 176 11.75 -1.82 -11.40
CA LYS A 176 10.70 -1.93 -12.41
C LYS A 176 9.41 -2.38 -11.75
N VAL A 177 8.34 -1.65 -12.02
CA VAL A 177 7.01 -1.97 -11.50
C VAL A 177 6.18 -2.57 -12.62
N ASN A 178 5.65 -3.77 -12.39
CA ASN A 178 4.74 -4.39 -13.35
C ASN A 178 3.33 -3.82 -13.19
N PRO A 179 2.52 -3.77 -14.25
CA PRO A 179 1.12 -3.35 -14.15
C PRO A 179 0.38 -4.12 -13.06
N ASN A 180 -0.22 -3.39 -12.12
CA ASN A 180 -0.98 -3.97 -11.03
C ASN A 180 -2.48 -3.99 -11.35
N ASN A 181 -3.02 -5.21 -11.47
CA ASN A 181 -4.44 -5.47 -11.72
C ASN A 181 -5.12 -6.15 -10.52
N SER A 182 -4.56 -5.99 -9.31
CA SER A 182 -5.05 -6.67 -8.09
C SER A 182 -6.40 -6.14 -7.60
N VAL A 183 -6.80 -4.93 -8.02
CA VAL A 183 -8.07 -4.32 -7.63
C VAL A 183 -9.02 -4.25 -8.82
N GLN A 184 -10.14 -4.95 -8.74
CA GLN A 184 -11.22 -4.84 -9.70
C GLN A 184 -12.29 -3.86 -9.19
N VAL A 185 -12.43 -2.72 -9.86
CA VAL A 185 -13.39 -1.68 -9.47
C VAL A 185 -14.67 -1.78 -10.31
N ILE A 186 -15.81 -1.66 -9.65
CA ILE A 186 -17.14 -1.63 -10.26
C ILE A 186 -17.85 -0.34 -9.86
N GLY A 187 -18.56 0.25 -10.81
CA GLY A 187 -19.35 1.46 -10.59
C GLY A 187 -18.56 2.76 -10.76
N ALA A 188 -17.37 2.70 -11.37
CA ALA A 188 -16.58 3.84 -11.82
C ALA A 188 -17.04 4.36 -13.18
#